data_AF-A0A971YU25-F1
#
_entry.id   AF-A0A971YU25-F1
#
_cell.length_a   1.000
_cell.length_b   1.000
_cell.length_c   1.000
_cell.angle_alpha   90.00
_cell.angle_beta   90.00
_cell.angle_gamma   90.00
#
_symmetry.space_group_name_H-M   'P 1'
#
loop_
_entity.id
_entity.type
_entity.pdbx_description
1 polymer ?
#
loop_
_entity_poly.entity_id
_entity_poly.type
_entity_poly.pdbx_seq_one_letter_code
_entity_poly.pdbx_strand_id
1 'polypeptide(L)'
;MDTISARNDQLAKKTPMQLCGDRPEKLRETDLFPPVRNFLERQGYTVQGEVEGCDVVAKKGDTLLIVELKLNFNTSLLVQATDRLRLTDLVYVALPQPTRRAWRQNWPGYQQLLRRLELGLMLVSFSMAVPRLEVVFDPQPFQQRRHSRRQQAVFQELAGRSGSYNLGGSTRRQLVTAYREAALLIAWHLAAAPGPLTPRALRQLGTSPETSRILYNNYYGWFHRVGHGLYEISEAGKQALVTYRDVIEYFAPPTSPGHAL
;
A
#
# COMPACT_ATOMS: atom_id res chain seq x y z
N MET A 1 -79.17 20.31 -43.21
CA MET A 1 -79.75 20.17 -41.86
C MET A 1 -78.70 19.47 -40.99
N ASP A 2 -77.51 20.05 -40.87
CA ASP A 2 -77.18 21.23 -40.04
C ASP A 2 -77.09 20.80 -38.57
N THR A 3 -76.14 21.16 -37.72
CA THR A 3 -74.86 21.89 -37.70
C THR A 3 -74.34 21.66 -36.26
N ILE A 4 -73.02 21.67 -36.02
CA ILE A 4 -72.25 21.97 -34.77
C ILE A 4 -70.95 21.16 -34.87
N SER A 5 -69.79 21.71 -35.25
CA SER A 5 -68.99 22.82 -34.68
C SER A 5 -68.33 22.50 -33.32
N ALA A 6 -67.12 21.97 -33.41
CA ALA A 6 -65.85 22.44 -32.82
C ALA A 6 -65.70 22.82 -31.32
N ARG A 7 -64.52 22.39 -30.83
CA ARG A 7 -63.65 22.87 -29.71
C ARG A 7 -63.83 22.18 -28.34
N ASN A 8 -62.90 21.33 -27.91
CA ASN A 8 -61.52 21.52 -27.43
C ASN A 8 -61.48 22.03 -25.96
N ASP A 9 -61.17 21.14 -25.01
CA ASP A 9 -60.35 21.51 -23.85
C ASP A 9 -59.62 20.31 -23.23
N GLN A 10 -58.33 20.26 -23.53
CA GLN A 10 -57.18 20.01 -22.67
C GLN A 10 -57.26 19.17 -21.37
N LEU A 11 -56.25 18.28 -21.31
CA LEU A 11 -55.48 17.82 -20.13
C LEU A 11 -56.10 16.83 -19.14
N ALA A 12 -55.81 15.54 -19.38
CA ALA A 12 -55.25 14.68 -18.32
C ALA A 12 -54.27 13.67 -18.95
N LYS A 13 -52.99 13.99 -18.86
CA LYS A 13 -51.86 13.12 -19.21
C LYS A 13 -51.92 11.85 -18.36
N LYS A 14 -52.33 10.71 -18.93
CA LYS A 14 -52.06 9.40 -18.33
C LYS A 14 -50.60 9.03 -18.64
N THR A 15 -49.73 9.29 -17.67
CA THR A 15 -48.33 8.85 -17.67
C THR A 15 -48.27 7.31 -17.67
N PRO A 16 -47.50 6.66 -18.55
CA PRO A 16 -47.28 5.22 -18.50
C PRO A 16 -46.10 4.84 -17.60
N MET A 17 -46.26 3.71 -16.90
CA MET A 17 -45.26 2.82 -16.30
C MET A 17 -44.20 3.43 -15.36
N GLN A 18 -44.46 3.35 -14.05
CA GLN A 18 -43.39 3.18 -13.07
C GLN A 18 -42.85 1.75 -13.16
N LEU A 19 -41.69 1.59 -13.80
CA LEU A 19 -40.81 0.45 -13.56
C LEU A 19 -40.35 0.55 -12.10
N CYS A 20 -40.89 -0.32 -11.25
CA CYS A 20 -40.41 -0.47 -9.88
C CYS A 20 -38.96 -0.92 -9.96
N GLY A 21 -38.04 -0.05 -9.52
CA GLY A 21 -36.63 -0.34 -9.47
C GLY A 21 -36.34 -1.37 -8.40
N ASP A 22 -36.07 -2.60 -8.79
CA ASP A 22 -35.36 -3.54 -7.94
C ASP A 22 -33.97 -2.97 -7.69
N ARG A 23 -33.70 -2.63 -6.42
CA ARG A 23 -32.33 -2.43 -5.97
C ARG A 23 -31.56 -3.71 -6.32
N PRO A 24 -30.37 -3.64 -6.94
CA PRO A 24 -29.59 -4.84 -7.19
C PRO A 24 -29.40 -5.55 -5.84
N GLU A 25 -29.83 -6.80 -5.79
CA GLU A 25 -29.82 -7.59 -4.57
C GLU A 25 -28.40 -7.61 -4.00
N LYS A 26 -28.28 -7.40 -2.69
CA LYS A 26 -26.97 -7.31 -2.04
C LYS A 26 -26.30 -8.68 -2.10
N LEU A 27 -25.15 -8.74 -2.78
CA LEU A 27 -24.33 -9.95 -2.89
C LEU A 27 -24.02 -10.56 -1.51
N ARG A 28 -24.23 -11.87 -1.38
CA ARG A 28 -24.00 -12.70 -0.18
C ARG A 28 -22.89 -13.71 -0.43
N GLU A 29 -22.33 -14.26 0.63
CA GLU A 29 -21.28 -15.30 0.53
C GLU A 29 -21.81 -16.55 -0.18
N THR A 30 -23.06 -16.91 0.07
CA THR A 30 -23.76 -18.01 -0.61
C THR A 30 -23.83 -17.86 -2.14
N ASP A 31 -23.78 -16.64 -2.66
CA ASP A 31 -23.84 -16.39 -4.11
C ASP A 31 -22.53 -16.79 -4.82
N LEU A 32 -21.42 -16.92 -4.06
CA LEU A 32 -20.14 -17.43 -4.56
C LEU A 32 -20.16 -18.95 -4.76
N PHE A 33 -21.03 -19.66 -4.05
CA PHE A 33 -21.05 -21.13 -4.05
C PHE A 33 -21.41 -21.72 -5.42
N PRO A 34 -22.51 -21.34 -6.11
CA PRO A 34 -22.87 -21.97 -7.38
C PRO A 34 -21.80 -21.85 -8.48
N PRO A 35 -21.14 -20.69 -8.69
CA PRO A 35 -20.06 -20.57 -9.67
C PRO A 35 -18.86 -21.48 -9.37
N VAL A 36 -18.48 -21.61 -8.09
CA VAL A 36 -17.38 -22.47 -7.64
C VAL A 36 -17.76 -23.94 -7.82
N ARG A 37 -18.94 -24.36 -7.35
CA ARG A 37 -19.45 -25.72 -7.52
C ARG A 37 -19.47 -26.13 -8.99
N ASN A 38 -20.12 -25.33 -9.84
CA ASN A 38 -20.27 -25.64 -11.26
C ASN A 38 -18.92 -25.72 -11.97
N PHE A 39 -17.94 -24.91 -11.56
CA PHE A 39 -16.57 -25.00 -12.09
C PHE A 39 -15.92 -26.33 -11.73
N LEU A 40 -15.96 -26.73 -10.45
CA LEU A 40 -15.33 -27.95 -9.95
C LEU A 40 -16.01 -29.22 -10.47
N GLU A 41 -17.35 -29.24 -10.55
CA GLU A 41 -18.12 -30.36 -11.13
C GLU A 41 -17.76 -30.60 -12.60
N ARG A 42 -17.58 -29.53 -13.39
CA ARG A 42 -17.09 -29.65 -14.78
C ARG A 42 -15.68 -30.21 -14.88
N GLN A 43 -14.87 -30.07 -13.83
CA GLN A 43 -13.54 -30.69 -13.74
C GLN A 43 -13.59 -32.15 -13.23
N GLY A 44 -14.79 -32.68 -12.99
CA GLY A 44 -15.02 -34.06 -12.55
C GLY A 44 -14.92 -34.26 -11.04
N TYR A 45 -15.04 -33.20 -10.24
CA TYR A 45 -15.16 -33.32 -8.79
C TYR A 45 -16.61 -33.56 -8.38
N THR A 46 -16.82 -34.36 -7.34
CA THR A 46 -18.06 -34.33 -6.55
C THR A 46 -17.93 -33.23 -5.50
N VAL A 47 -18.89 -32.31 -5.45
CA VAL A 47 -18.83 -31.12 -4.59
C VAL A 47 -19.94 -31.13 -3.57
N GLN A 48 -19.60 -30.77 -2.33
CA GLN A 48 -20.55 -30.54 -1.22
C GLN A 48 -20.24 -29.19 -0.57
N GLY A 49 -21.29 -28.53 -0.06
CA GLY A 49 -21.15 -27.32 0.75
C GLY A 49 -21.33 -27.62 2.23
N GLU A 50 -20.74 -26.77 3.08
CA GLU A 50 -20.92 -26.79 4.54
C GLU A 50 -20.56 -28.13 5.21
N VAL A 51 -19.39 -28.68 4.85
CA VAL A 51 -18.86 -29.94 5.41
C VAL A 51 -17.76 -29.63 6.41
N GLU A 52 -17.91 -30.05 7.67
CA GLU A 52 -16.91 -29.83 8.74
C GLU A 52 -16.48 -28.35 8.88
N GLY A 53 -17.43 -27.44 8.65
CA GLY A 53 -17.21 -25.99 8.67
C GLY A 53 -16.40 -25.43 7.50
N CYS A 54 -16.20 -26.21 6.43
CA CYS A 54 -15.66 -25.74 5.15
C CYS A 54 -16.81 -25.31 4.23
N ASP A 55 -16.68 -24.16 3.58
CA ASP A 55 -17.74 -23.65 2.70
C ASP A 55 -17.93 -24.54 1.45
N VAL A 56 -16.85 -25.03 0.86
CA VAL A 56 -16.87 -25.96 -0.28
C VAL A 56 -15.84 -27.06 -0.08
N VAL A 57 -16.27 -28.31 -0.21
CA VAL A 57 -15.41 -29.49 -0.24
C VAL A 57 -15.64 -30.24 -1.55
N ALA A 58 -14.56 -30.54 -2.26
CA ALA A 58 -14.59 -31.20 -3.56
C ALA A 58 -13.67 -32.43 -3.55
N LYS A 59 -14.18 -33.56 -4.03
CA LYS A 59 -13.44 -34.83 -4.10
C LYS A 59 -13.38 -35.37 -5.53
N LYS A 60 -12.19 -35.84 -5.95
CA LYS A 60 -11.98 -36.56 -7.21
C LYS A 60 -10.96 -37.68 -6.99
N GLY A 61 -11.42 -38.93 -6.97
CA GLY A 61 -10.57 -40.05 -6.52
C GLY A 61 -10.12 -39.82 -5.08
N ASP A 62 -8.80 -39.84 -4.85
CA ASP A 62 -8.18 -39.56 -3.55
C ASP A 62 -7.82 -38.08 -3.35
N THR A 63 -8.07 -37.24 -4.35
CA THR A 63 -7.80 -35.80 -4.27
C THR A 63 -8.92 -35.09 -3.51
N LEU A 64 -8.56 -34.43 -2.42
CA LEU A 64 -9.41 -33.52 -1.65
C LEU A 64 -9.05 -32.07 -1.96
N LEU A 65 -10.02 -31.25 -2.33
CA LEU A 65 -9.88 -29.81 -2.58
C LEU A 65 -10.88 -29.05 -1.71
N ILE A 66 -10.43 -27.98 -1.07
CA ILE A 66 -11.27 -27.16 -0.19
C ILE A 66 -11.27 -25.71 -0.70
N VAL A 67 -12.43 -25.05 -0.69
CA VAL A 67 -12.56 -23.62 -1.02
C VAL A 67 -13.27 -22.87 0.11
N GLU A 68 -12.62 -21.84 0.64
CA GLU A 68 -13.22 -20.89 1.59
C GLU A 68 -13.79 -19.68 0.84
N LEU A 69 -15.04 -19.32 1.10
CA LEU A 69 -15.79 -18.27 0.39
C LEU A 69 -15.85 -17.00 1.25
N LYS A 70 -15.46 -15.84 0.70
CA LYS A 70 -15.63 -14.56 1.39
C LYS A 70 -15.96 -13.43 0.43
N LEU A 71 -16.78 -12.47 0.88
CA LEU A 71 -17.01 -11.25 0.09
C LEU A 71 -15.83 -10.29 0.10
N ASN A 72 -14.97 -10.37 1.12
CA ASN A 72 -13.86 -9.46 1.32
C ASN A 72 -12.62 -10.23 1.80
N PHE A 73 -11.45 -9.75 1.41
CA PHE A 73 -10.20 -10.24 1.98
C PHE A 73 -10.04 -9.72 3.41
N ASN A 74 -10.00 -10.61 4.40
CA ASN A 74 -9.86 -10.28 5.81
C ASN A 74 -9.05 -11.36 6.56
N THR A 75 -8.72 -11.11 7.83
CA THR A 75 -7.92 -12.04 8.63
C THR A 75 -8.64 -13.35 8.90
N SER A 76 -9.96 -13.36 9.08
CA SER A 76 -10.71 -14.58 9.34
C SER A 76 -10.62 -15.57 8.18
N LEU A 77 -10.71 -15.07 6.94
CA LEU A 77 -10.51 -15.88 5.73
C LEU A 77 -9.13 -16.55 5.72
N LEU A 78 -8.08 -15.82 6.11
CA LEU A 78 -6.73 -16.38 6.16
C LEU A 78 -6.60 -17.46 7.22
N VAL A 79 -7.15 -17.24 8.42
CA VAL A 79 -7.15 -18.24 9.51
C VAL A 79 -7.89 -19.49 9.06
N GLN A 80 -9.11 -19.34 8.56
CA GLN A 80 -9.92 -20.47 8.07
C GLN A 80 -9.21 -21.24 6.96
N ALA A 81 -8.73 -20.56 5.91
CA ALA A 81 -8.07 -21.22 4.78
C ALA A 81 -6.77 -21.92 5.19
N THR A 82 -5.94 -21.28 6.02
CA THR A 82 -4.70 -21.91 6.51
C THR A 82 -4.98 -23.08 7.46
N ASP A 83 -6.08 -23.05 8.21
CA ASP A 83 -6.52 -24.17 9.02
C ASP A 83 -6.88 -25.40 8.17
N ARG A 84 -7.36 -25.22 6.94
CA ARG A 84 -7.68 -26.30 5.99
C ARG A 84 -6.44 -26.97 5.39
N LEU A 85 -5.29 -26.31 5.40
CA LEU A 85 -4.03 -26.92 4.94
C LEU A 85 -3.62 -28.14 5.77
N ARG A 86 -4.19 -28.31 6.97
CA ARG A 86 -4.04 -29.54 7.76
C ARG A 86 -4.72 -30.77 7.14
N LEU A 87 -5.62 -30.58 6.18
CA LEU A 87 -6.40 -31.63 5.54
C LEU A 87 -5.94 -31.91 4.11
N THR A 88 -5.49 -30.88 3.38
CA THR A 88 -5.04 -30.98 1.99
C THR A 88 -4.20 -29.77 1.60
N ASP A 89 -3.27 -29.95 0.64
CA ASP A 89 -2.50 -28.85 0.06
C ASP A 89 -3.30 -28.10 -1.05
N LEU A 90 -4.45 -28.64 -1.48
CA LEU A 90 -5.32 -28.02 -2.48
C LEU A 90 -6.39 -27.14 -1.83
N VAL A 91 -5.96 -26.07 -1.18
CA VAL A 91 -6.85 -25.08 -0.56
C VAL A 91 -6.89 -23.81 -1.38
N TYR A 92 -8.10 -23.35 -1.70
CA TYR A 92 -8.33 -22.09 -2.39
C TYR A 92 -9.16 -21.13 -1.51
N VAL A 93 -8.98 -19.84 -1.75
CA VAL A 93 -9.95 -18.82 -1.36
C VAL A 93 -10.69 -18.33 -2.59
N ALA A 94 -12.00 -18.15 -2.49
CA ALA A 94 -12.82 -17.56 -3.54
C ALA A 94 -13.42 -16.23 -3.10
N LEU A 95 -13.19 -15.20 -3.90
CA LEU A 95 -13.62 -13.83 -3.64
C LEU A 95 -14.38 -13.24 -4.85
N PRO A 96 -15.27 -12.26 -4.65
CA PRO A 96 -15.79 -11.47 -5.76
C PRO A 96 -14.65 -10.75 -6.50
N GLN A 97 -14.75 -10.66 -7.82
CA GLN A 97 -13.79 -9.91 -8.62
C GLN A 97 -13.80 -8.44 -8.20
N PRO A 98 -12.65 -7.85 -7.83
CA PRO A 98 -12.61 -6.48 -7.31
C PRO A 98 -13.00 -5.45 -8.38
N THR A 99 -14.12 -4.78 -8.17
CA THR A 99 -14.64 -3.73 -9.07
C THR A 99 -14.12 -2.33 -8.72
N ARG A 100 -13.74 -2.09 -7.46
CA ARG A 100 -13.33 -0.76 -6.96
C ARG A 100 -11.84 -0.48 -7.14
N ARG A 101 -11.49 0.76 -7.54
CA ARG A 101 -10.09 1.21 -7.76
C ARG A 101 -9.19 1.08 -6.52
N ALA A 102 -9.73 1.35 -5.32
CA ALA A 102 -8.97 1.25 -4.07
C ALA A 102 -8.51 -0.19 -3.76
N TRP A 103 -9.30 -1.19 -4.13
CA TRP A 103 -8.94 -2.60 -3.92
C TRP A 103 -7.78 -3.05 -4.82
N ARG A 104 -7.65 -2.44 -6.00
CA ARG A 104 -6.55 -2.74 -6.95
C ARG A 104 -5.18 -2.34 -6.40
N GLN A 105 -5.09 -1.38 -5.48
CA GLN A 105 -3.81 -0.94 -4.91
C GLN A 105 -3.20 -1.99 -3.96
N ASN A 106 -4.03 -2.62 -3.13
CA ASN A 106 -3.57 -3.65 -2.17
C ASN A 106 -3.53 -5.05 -2.78
N TRP A 107 -4.17 -5.25 -3.94
CA TRP A 107 -4.31 -6.56 -4.58
C TRP A 107 -2.99 -7.31 -4.77
N PRO A 108 -1.89 -6.69 -5.24
CA PRO A 108 -0.61 -7.39 -5.34
C PRO A 108 -0.10 -7.92 -3.99
N GLY A 109 -0.34 -7.17 -2.91
CA GLY A 109 0.00 -7.57 -1.55
C GLY A 109 -0.83 -8.77 -1.07
N TYR A 110 -2.13 -8.78 -1.34
CA TYR A 110 -3.00 -9.91 -0.99
C TYR A 110 -2.62 -11.18 -1.76
N GLN A 111 -2.36 -11.06 -3.06
CA GLN A 111 -1.88 -12.19 -3.87
C GLN A 111 -0.54 -12.73 -3.36
N GLN A 112 0.40 -11.86 -2.99
CA GLN A 112 1.67 -12.29 -2.40
C GLN A 112 1.48 -12.99 -1.05
N LEU A 113 0.54 -12.52 -0.22
CA LEU A 113 0.25 -13.14 1.06
C LEU A 113 -0.35 -14.54 0.87
N LEU A 114 -1.34 -14.71 0.00
CA LEU A 114 -1.92 -16.02 -0.30
C LEU A 114 -0.87 -16.99 -0.84
N ARG A 115 0.00 -16.55 -1.75
CA ARG A 115 1.13 -17.36 -2.24
C ARG A 115 2.11 -17.77 -1.15
N ARG A 116 2.37 -16.89 -0.17
CA ARG A 116 3.24 -17.19 0.99
C ARG A 116 2.61 -18.19 1.95
N LEU A 117 1.29 -18.22 1.99
CA LEU A 117 0.49 -19.17 2.76
C LEU A 117 0.17 -20.43 1.94
N GLU A 118 0.70 -20.56 0.72
CA GLU A 118 0.50 -21.72 -0.16
C GLU A 118 -0.97 -21.95 -0.55
N LEU A 119 -1.78 -20.88 -0.54
CA LEU A 119 -3.20 -20.92 -0.91
C LEU A 119 -3.38 -20.58 -2.39
N GLY A 120 -4.39 -21.18 -3.03
CA GLY A 120 -4.88 -20.78 -4.34
C GLY A 120 -5.89 -19.63 -4.27
N LEU A 121 -6.12 -18.96 -5.40
CA LEU A 121 -7.05 -17.84 -5.50
C LEU A 121 -8.00 -18.01 -6.68
N MET A 122 -9.29 -17.99 -6.37
CA MET A 122 -10.38 -17.92 -7.34
C MET A 122 -11.09 -16.56 -7.24
N LEU A 123 -11.46 -16.00 -8.40
CA LEU A 123 -12.25 -14.79 -8.49
C LEU A 123 -13.58 -15.06 -9.20
N VAL A 124 -14.67 -14.55 -8.64
CA VAL A 124 -16.01 -14.67 -9.21
C VAL A 124 -16.53 -13.31 -9.66
N SER A 125 -16.80 -13.18 -10.95
CA SER A 125 -17.37 -11.99 -11.56
C SER A 125 -18.88 -12.11 -11.70
N PHE A 126 -19.61 -11.13 -11.17
CA PHE A 126 -21.07 -11.01 -11.27
C PHE A 126 -21.49 -9.87 -12.21
N SER A 127 -20.61 -9.42 -13.10
CA SER A 127 -20.89 -8.31 -14.03
C SER A 127 -21.81 -8.69 -15.20
N MET A 128 -21.95 -9.99 -15.47
CA MET A 128 -22.83 -10.55 -16.50
C MET A 128 -23.98 -11.34 -15.86
N ALA A 129 -25.02 -11.61 -16.62
CA ALA A 129 -26.17 -12.42 -16.18
C ALA A 129 -25.75 -13.82 -15.68
N VAL A 130 -24.71 -14.40 -16.27
CA VAL A 130 -24.10 -15.66 -15.81
C VAL A 130 -22.77 -15.33 -15.12
N PRO A 131 -22.62 -15.64 -13.82
CA PRO A 131 -21.35 -15.41 -13.13
C PRO A 131 -20.20 -16.19 -13.76
N ARG A 132 -19.02 -15.59 -13.79
CA ARG A 132 -17.79 -16.23 -14.31
C ARG A 132 -16.76 -16.42 -13.21
N LEU A 133 -16.17 -17.61 -13.16
CA LEU A 133 -15.06 -17.91 -12.26
C LEU A 133 -13.74 -17.89 -13.03
N GLU A 134 -12.74 -17.25 -12.45
CA GLU A 134 -11.35 -17.24 -12.89
C GLU A 134 -10.46 -17.84 -11.80
N VAL A 135 -9.64 -18.83 -12.13
CA VAL A 135 -8.55 -19.29 -11.24
C VAL A 135 -7.34 -18.40 -11.51
N VAL A 136 -6.99 -17.55 -10.56
CA VAL A 136 -5.89 -16.58 -10.72
C VAL A 136 -4.54 -17.26 -10.51
N PHE A 137 -4.46 -18.19 -9.56
CA PHE A 137 -3.34 -19.09 -9.37
C PHE A 137 -3.75 -20.27 -8.49
N ASP A 138 -3.09 -21.39 -8.72
CA ASP A 138 -3.20 -22.59 -7.89
C ASP A 138 -2.33 -22.49 -6.62
N PRO A 139 -2.67 -23.22 -5.54
CA PRO A 139 -1.81 -23.39 -4.39
C PRO A 139 -0.51 -24.07 -4.85
N GLN A 140 0.63 -23.54 -4.39
CA GLN A 140 1.95 -24.02 -4.75
C GLN A 140 2.90 -23.82 -3.55
N PRO A 141 3.86 -24.73 -3.31
CA PRO A 141 4.85 -24.57 -2.26
C PRO A 141 5.62 -23.25 -2.36
N PHE A 142 5.74 -22.52 -1.25
CA PHE A 142 6.36 -21.21 -1.22
C PHE A 142 7.87 -21.30 -0.95
N GLN A 143 8.66 -20.92 -1.96
CA GLN A 143 10.11 -20.76 -1.78
C GLN A 143 10.48 -19.34 -1.37
N GLN A 144 10.91 -19.16 -0.12
CA GLN A 144 11.30 -17.85 0.39
C GLN A 144 12.56 -17.32 -0.30
N ARG A 145 12.41 -16.23 -1.06
CA ARG A 145 13.54 -15.46 -1.60
C ARG A 145 13.78 -14.21 -0.76
N ARG A 146 14.98 -14.08 -0.19
CA ARG A 146 15.40 -12.87 0.52
C ARG A 146 15.96 -11.84 -0.46
N HIS A 147 15.52 -10.59 -0.34
CA HIS A 147 16.02 -9.50 -1.18
C HIS A 147 17.29 -8.88 -0.57
N SER A 148 18.45 -9.48 -0.86
CA SER A 148 19.76 -9.03 -0.36
C SER A 148 20.02 -7.54 -0.58
N ARG A 149 19.65 -7.00 -1.76
CA ARG A 149 19.79 -5.56 -2.07
C ARG A 149 18.96 -4.66 -1.16
N ARG A 150 17.73 -5.05 -0.85
CA ARG A 150 16.85 -4.27 0.03
C ARG A 150 17.35 -4.32 1.47
N GLN A 151 17.87 -5.47 1.89
CA GLN A 151 18.53 -5.62 3.18
C GLN A 151 19.78 -4.73 3.28
N GLN A 152 20.58 -4.67 2.22
CA GLN A 152 21.77 -3.83 2.17
C GLN A 152 21.44 -2.33 2.17
N ALA A 153 20.35 -1.91 1.51
CA ALA A 153 19.86 -0.54 1.60
C ALA A 153 19.44 -0.17 3.04
N VAL A 154 18.78 -1.09 3.75
CA VAL A 154 18.44 -0.90 5.18
C VAL A 154 19.70 -0.79 6.04
N PHE A 155 20.72 -1.63 5.78
CA PHE A 155 21.99 -1.53 6.50
C PHE A 155 22.73 -0.22 6.22
N GLN A 156 22.76 0.25 4.97
CA GLN A 156 23.33 1.55 4.61
C GLN A 156 22.57 2.69 5.29
N GLU A 157 21.25 2.61 5.35
CA GLU A 157 20.43 3.60 6.04
C GLU A 157 20.69 3.60 7.55
N LEU A 158 20.85 2.44 8.19
CA LEU A 158 21.18 2.33 9.61
C LEU A 158 22.59 2.82 9.93
N ALA A 159 23.59 2.43 9.13
CA ALA A 159 24.99 2.82 9.33
C ALA A 159 25.22 4.33 9.12
N GLY A 160 24.36 4.99 8.32
CA GLY A 160 24.41 6.43 8.11
C GLY A 160 23.69 7.27 9.18
N ARG A 161 23.10 6.66 10.21
CA ARG A 161 22.40 7.38 11.29
C ARG A 161 23.27 7.47 12.52
N SER A 162 23.35 8.67 13.09
CA SER A 162 24.12 8.94 14.30
C SER A 162 23.34 8.58 15.57
N GLY A 163 22.00 8.49 15.49
CA GLY A 163 21.09 8.18 16.60
C GLY A 163 19.66 7.78 16.17
N SER A 164 18.81 7.45 17.15
CA SER A 164 17.41 7.05 16.95
C SER A 164 16.44 8.24 17.00
N TYR A 165 16.42 9.08 15.96
CA TYR A 165 15.61 10.32 15.91
C TYR A 165 14.13 10.13 15.53
N ASN A 166 13.76 8.95 15.02
CA ASN A 166 12.39 8.62 14.69
C ASN A 166 11.87 7.62 15.74
N LEU A 167 11.20 8.12 16.78
CA LEU A 167 10.30 7.27 17.56
C LEU A 167 9.18 6.80 16.62
N GLY A 168 9.01 5.49 16.49
CA GLY A 168 8.00 4.90 15.59
C GLY A 168 6.63 5.52 15.82
N GLY A 169 5.90 5.85 14.75
CA GLY A 169 4.55 6.41 14.83
C GLY A 169 4.44 7.94 14.86
N SER A 170 5.54 8.69 14.73
CA SER A 170 5.48 10.16 14.57
C SER A 170 4.82 10.55 13.24
N THR A 171 3.55 10.94 13.30
CA THR A 171 2.74 11.39 12.14
C THR A 171 2.90 12.88 11.82
N ARG A 172 3.61 13.64 12.65
CA ARG A 172 3.69 15.11 12.54
C ARG A 172 5.07 15.66 12.17
N ARG A 173 6.10 14.81 12.11
CA ARG A 173 7.46 15.23 11.73
C ARG A 173 7.98 14.37 10.60
N GLN A 174 8.53 15.01 9.56
CA GLN A 174 9.11 14.26 8.45
C GLN A 174 10.29 13.41 8.94
N LEU A 175 10.34 12.16 8.51
CA LEU A 175 11.38 11.20 8.88
C LEU A 175 12.78 11.80 8.70
N VAL A 176 13.59 11.74 9.75
CA VAL A 176 15.01 12.09 9.65
C VAL A 176 15.73 10.89 9.02
N THR A 177 16.14 11.05 7.76
CA THR A 177 16.96 10.08 7.02
C THR A 177 18.43 10.44 7.16
N ALA A 178 19.35 9.51 6.87
CA ALA A 178 20.80 9.78 6.85
C ALA A 178 21.17 10.97 5.93
N TYR A 179 20.45 11.13 4.81
CA TYR A 179 20.62 12.28 3.92
C TYR A 179 20.26 13.60 4.61
N ARG A 180 19.17 13.60 5.39
CA ARG A 180 18.74 14.79 6.15
C ARG A 180 19.70 15.12 7.29
N GLU A 181 20.20 14.12 8.01
CA GLU A 181 21.24 14.32 9.04
C GLU A 181 22.48 14.96 8.42
N ALA A 182 22.98 14.40 7.31
CA ALA A 182 24.14 14.95 6.61
C ALA A 182 23.89 16.40 6.13
N ALA A 183 22.69 16.70 5.62
CA ALA A 183 22.33 18.06 5.23
C ALA A 183 22.21 19.02 6.44
N LEU A 184 21.69 18.56 7.58
CA LEU A 184 21.60 19.35 8.81
C LEU A 184 22.99 19.65 9.39
N LEU A 185 23.91 18.69 9.37
CA LEU A 185 25.28 18.89 9.82
C LEU A 185 26.01 19.93 8.94
N ILE A 186 25.83 19.85 7.62
CA ILE A 186 26.36 20.86 6.69
C ILE A 186 25.76 22.25 6.99
N ALA A 187 24.44 22.32 7.17
CA ALA A 187 23.76 23.58 7.51
C ALA A 187 24.28 24.16 8.83
N TRP A 188 24.49 23.32 9.85
CA TRP A 188 25.02 23.74 11.15
C TRP A 188 26.41 24.36 11.02
N HIS A 189 27.35 23.72 10.31
CA HIS A 189 28.69 24.28 10.08
C HIS A 189 28.66 25.58 9.28
N LEU A 190 27.79 25.69 8.27
CA LEU A 190 27.64 26.92 7.49
C LEU A 190 27.05 28.07 8.33
N ALA A 191 26.13 27.78 9.26
CA ALA A 191 25.57 28.77 10.16
C ALA A 191 26.56 29.23 11.25
N ALA A 192 27.43 28.32 11.71
CA ALA A 192 28.44 28.62 12.73
C ALA A 192 29.69 29.31 12.17
N ALA A 193 29.92 29.26 10.86
CA ALA A 193 31.09 29.86 10.23
C ALA A 193 30.94 31.39 10.09
N PRO A 194 32.04 32.16 10.20
CA PRO A 194 32.01 33.61 10.00
C PRO A 194 31.80 34.02 8.52
N GLY A 195 31.72 33.06 7.60
CA GLY A 195 31.57 33.31 6.17
C GLY A 195 31.38 32.02 5.36
N PRO A 196 31.30 32.11 4.02
CA PRO A 196 30.99 30.97 3.17
C PRO A 196 32.09 29.90 3.21
N LEU A 197 31.68 28.63 3.17
CA LEU A 197 32.59 27.50 3.18
C LEU A 197 32.59 26.75 1.85
N THR A 198 33.73 26.09 1.56
CA THR A 198 33.82 25.15 0.44
C THR A 198 33.41 23.75 0.86
N PRO A 199 32.96 22.88 -0.07
CA PRO A 199 32.70 21.46 0.23
C PRO A 199 33.92 20.75 0.82
N ARG A 200 35.13 21.18 0.47
CA ARG A 200 36.37 20.63 1.04
C ARG A 200 36.53 21.02 2.50
N ALA A 201 36.32 22.29 2.85
CA ALA A 201 36.38 22.78 4.22
C ALA A 201 35.31 22.09 5.09
N LEU A 202 34.07 21.97 4.58
CA LEU A 202 33.00 21.26 5.29
C LEU A 202 33.34 19.81 5.60
N ARG A 203 33.92 19.06 4.64
CA ARG A 203 34.40 17.69 4.89
C ARG A 203 35.50 17.62 5.95
N GLN A 204 36.39 18.61 5.98
CA GLN A 204 37.43 18.70 7.03
C GLN A 204 36.83 18.96 8.42
N LEU A 205 35.63 19.56 8.49
CA LEU A 205 34.88 19.77 9.73
C LEU A 205 34.06 18.54 10.15
N GLY A 206 34.10 17.44 9.40
CA GLY A 206 33.45 16.18 9.77
C GLY A 206 32.14 15.87 9.04
N THR A 207 31.77 16.64 8.00
CA THR A 207 30.60 16.31 7.17
C THR A 207 30.85 15.09 6.26
N SER A 208 29.78 14.47 5.74
CA SER A 208 29.91 13.20 4.99
C SER A 208 30.65 13.35 3.64
N PRO A 209 31.20 12.26 3.06
CA PRO A 209 31.83 12.27 1.74
C PRO A 209 30.93 12.85 0.64
N GLU A 210 29.62 12.70 0.75
CA GLU A 210 28.60 13.18 -0.18
C GLU A 210 28.32 14.68 -0.09
N THR A 211 29.03 15.43 0.76
CA THR A 211 28.83 16.88 0.99
C THR A 211 28.70 17.69 -0.29
N SER A 212 29.58 17.47 -1.29
CA SER A 212 29.51 18.18 -2.57
C SER A 212 28.19 17.92 -3.30
N ARG A 213 27.70 16.68 -3.27
CA ARG A 213 26.45 16.28 -3.93
C ARG A 213 25.23 16.83 -3.18
N ILE A 214 25.28 16.87 -1.86
CA ILE A 214 24.20 17.44 -1.02
C ILE A 214 24.04 18.93 -1.30
N LEU A 215 25.15 19.68 -1.27
CA LEU A 215 25.18 21.11 -1.58
C LEU A 215 24.74 21.41 -3.02
N TYR A 216 25.16 20.60 -3.99
CA TYR A 216 24.80 20.77 -5.39
C TYR A 216 23.32 20.49 -5.66
N ASN A 217 22.80 19.35 -5.17
CA ASN A 217 21.40 18.98 -5.41
C ASN A 217 20.43 19.86 -4.62
N ASN A 218 20.84 20.33 -3.43
CA ASN A 218 20.09 21.25 -2.58
C ASN A 218 18.58 20.91 -2.46
N TYR A 219 18.22 19.64 -2.30
CA TYR A 219 16.83 19.17 -2.35
C TYR A 219 15.89 19.88 -1.36
N TYR A 220 16.42 20.44 -0.28
CA TYR A 220 15.65 21.15 0.74
C TYR A 220 15.72 22.67 0.61
N GLY A 221 16.51 23.21 -0.32
CA GLY A 221 16.71 24.65 -0.46
C GLY A 221 17.45 25.29 0.72
N TRP A 222 18.24 24.54 1.47
CA TRP A 222 18.93 25.00 2.69
C TRP A 222 20.23 25.76 2.42
N PHE A 223 20.72 25.73 1.19
CA PHE A 223 22.02 26.28 0.84
C PHE A 223 21.91 27.26 -0.33
N HIS A 224 22.82 28.24 -0.38
CA HIS A 224 23.03 29.12 -1.52
C HIS A 224 24.49 29.09 -1.94
N ARG A 225 24.73 29.07 -3.26
CA ARG A 225 26.08 29.17 -3.82
C ARG A 225 26.38 30.63 -4.08
N VAL A 226 27.38 31.18 -3.38
CA VAL A 226 27.76 32.60 -3.44
C VAL A 226 29.02 32.85 -4.26
N GLY A 227 29.71 31.78 -4.71
CA GLY A 227 30.89 31.90 -5.54
C GLY A 227 31.38 30.56 -6.09
N HIS A 228 32.65 30.51 -6.50
CA HIS A 228 33.25 29.31 -7.07
C HIS A 228 33.44 28.21 -6.01
N GLY A 229 32.40 27.39 -5.81
CA GLY A 229 32.40 26.31 -4.81
C GLY A 229 32.25 26.83 -3.38
N LEU A 230 31.78 28.06 -3.21
CA LEU A 230 31.50 28.69 -1.91
C LEU A 230 30.00 28.67 -1.64
N TYR A 231 29.63 28.22 -0.45
CA TYR A 231 28.24 28.06 -0.03
C TYR A 231 27.97 28.77 1.29
N GLU A 232 26.75 29.27 1.43
CA GLU A 232 26.17 29.81 2.66
C GLU A 232 24.85 29.10 2.97
N ILE A 233 24.40 29.22 4.22
CA ILE A 233 23.09 28.73 4.62
C ILE A 233 21.99 29.71 4.19
N SER A 234 20.87 29.18 3.67
CA SER A 234 19.67 29.96 3.37
C SER A 234 18.84 30.23 4.62
N GLU A 235 17.87 31.14 4.50
CA GLU A 235 16.90 31.37 5.59
C GLU A 235 16.06 30.11 5.89
N ALA A 236 15.71 29.35 4.85
CA ALA A 236 15.04 28.06 5.02
C ALA A 236 15.94 27.03 5.76
N GLY A 237 17.25 27.07 5.52
CA GLY A 237 18.23 26.27 6.24
C GLY A 237 18.31 26.65 7.72
N LYS A 238 18.34 27.94 8.05
CA LYS A 238 18.34 28.42 9.44
C LYS A 238 17.06 27.99 10.17
N GLN A 239 15.90 28.13 9.54
CA GLN A 239 14.63 27.66 10.10
C GLN A 239 14.63 26.14 10.31
N ALA A 240 15.27 25.39 9.43
CA ALA A 240 15.44 23.95 9.61
C ALA A 240 16.32 23.63 10.83
N LEU A 241 17.39 24.38 11.10
CA LEU A 241 18.20 24.18 12.30
C LEU A 241 17.40 24.37 13.59
N VAL A 242 16.46 25.33 13.62
CA VAL A 242 15.52 25.49 14.75
C VAL A 242 14.57 24.30 14.83
N THR A 243 14.00 23.90 13.69
CA THR A 243 13.04 22.79 13.60
C THR A 243 13.65 21.45 13.98
N TYR A 244 14.95 21.26 13.76
CA TYR A 244 15.70 20.03 14.00
C TYR A 244 16.79 20.17 15.08
N ARG A 245 16.58 21.08 16.03
CA ARG A 245 17.53 21.38 17.11
C ARG A 245 17.92 20.15 17.93
N ASP A 246 16.95 19.34 18.31
CA ASP A 246 17.13 18.07 19.05
C ASP A 246 18.00 17.05 18.29
N VAL A 247 17.92 17.04 16.97
CA VAL A 247 18.76 16.19 16.11
C VAL A 247 20.20 16.70 16.11
N ILE A 248 20.39 18.02 16.03
CA ILE A 248 21.69 18.69 15.98
C ILE A 248 22.45 18.57 17.30
N GLU A 249 21.78 18.79 18.43
CA GLU A 249 22.38 18.75 19.78
C GLU A 249 23.05 17.40 20.10
N TYR A 250 22.65 16.34 19.40
CA TYR A 250 23.23 15.01 19.56
C TYR A 250 24.61 14.84 18.88
N PHE A 251 24.81 15.38 17.67
CA PHE A 251 26.06 15.19 16.92
C PHE A 251 26.96 16.43 16.88
N ALA A 252 26.42 17.58 17.27
CA ALA A 252 27.14 18.83 17.43
C ALA A 252 26.71 19.44 18.77
N PRO A 253 27.14 18.87 19.91
CA PRO A 253 26.81 19.42 21.21
C PRO A 253 27.27 20.89 21.28
N PRO A 254 26.51 21.77 21.95
CA PRO A 254 26.87 23.17 22.03
C PRO A 254 28.30 23.30 22.55
N THR A 255 29.14 24.02 21.82
CA THR A 255 30.39 24.53 22.36
C THR A 255 30.04 25.29 23.64
N SER A 256 30.74 24.97 24.74
CA SER A 256 30.50 25.54 26.07
C SER A 256 30.32 27.06 26.01
N PRO A 257 29.46 27.65 26.85
CA PRO A 257 28.98 29.02 26.70
C PRO A 257 30.15 30.00 26.81
N GLY A 258 30.51 30.59 25.67
CA GLY A 258 31.64 31.50 25.55
C GLY A 258 31.64 32.22 24.21
N HIS A 259 30.48 32.70 23.77
CA HIS A 259 30.28 33.96 23.03
C HIS A 259 28.81 34.00 22.56
N ALA A 260 28.07 34.94 23.12
CA ALA A 260 26.67 35.19 22.81
C ALA A 260 26.48 35.65 21.35
N LEU A 261 25.33 35.27 20.79
CA LEU A 261 24.72 35.81 19.57
C LEU A 261 24.66 37.34 19.57
#